data_AF-A0AAV7S0L7-F1
#
_entry.id   AF-A0AAV7S0L7-F1
#
_cell.length_a   1.000
_cell.length_b   1.000
_cell.length_c   1.000
_cell.angle_alpha   90.00
_cell.angle_beta   90.00
_cell.angle_gamma   90.00
#
_symmetry.space_group_name_H-M   'P 1'
#
loop_
_entity.id
_entity.type
_entity.pdbx_description
1 polymer ?
#
loop_
_entity_poly.entity_id
_entity_poly.type
_entity_poly.pdbx_seq_one_letter_code
_entity_poly.pdbx_strand_id
1 'polypeptide(L)'
;MKVPFVSRPGNSWVSRRFSTQAEQRRVLSTQPEQEIVLSAQTEQEIVLSTQAEQRRVLSTQAEQRRVLSTQPEQEIVLSIQPGQEIVLSTQTEQEIVLSTQPGQEIVLSTQPGQEIVLSTQPGQEIVLSTQPGQEIVLSTQPGQEIVLSTQPGQEIVLSAQPEQEIVLSTQPGQEIVLSAQPVQEIVLSTQPGQEIVLSAQTEQEIVLSTQTEQEIVLSAQPGQEIVLSTQPGQEIVLSTQPGQEIVLSAQTEQEIVLSTQTEQEIVL
;
A
#
# COMPACT_ATOMS: atom_id res chain seq x y z
N MET A 1 -20.48 29.38 5.35
CA MET A 1 -21.72 29.21 6.13
C MET A 1 -21.34 28.58 7.48
N LYS A 2 -21.73 29.18 8.61
CA LYS A 2 -21.33 28.74 9.97
C LYS A 2 -22.26 27.59 10.40
N VAL A 3 -21.78 26.35 10.38
CA VAL A 3 -22.54 25.18 10.88
C VAL A 3 -22.55 25.19 12.42
N PRO A 4 -23.67 24.84 13.07
CA PRO A 4 -23.83 25.01 14.52
C PRO A 4 -23.09 23.91 15.30
N PHE A 5 -22.48 24.31 16.41
CA PHE A 5 -22.00 23.41 17.47
C PHE A 5 -23.24 22.85 18.18
N VAL A 6 -23.55 21.57 18.03
CA VAL A 6 -24.63 20.92 18.79
C VAL A 6 -24.01 20.19 19.96
N SER A 7 -23.95 20.85 21.12
CA SER A 7 -23.61 20.22 22.40
C SER A 7 -24.87 19.59 23.01
N ARG A 8 -24.86 18.27 23.26
CA ARG A 8 -25.79 17.62 24.20
C ARG A 8 -25.05 17.25 25.48
N PRO A 9 -25.66 17.44 26.67
CA PRO A 9 -25.02 17.08 27.93
C PRO A 9 -25.17 15.58 28.17
N GLY A 10 -24.04 14.87 28.25
CA GLY A 10 -23.96 13.43 28.57
C GLY A 10 -23.06 12.65 27.62
N ASN A 11 -21.76 12.57 27.97
CA ASN A 11 -20.76 11.56 27.58
C ASN A 11 -20.69 11.14 26.10
N SER A 12 -20.11 11.99 25.25
CA SER A 12 -19.00 11.66 24.34
C SER A 12 -18.68 12.92 23.51
N TRP A 13 -17.42 13.32 23.45
CA TRP A 13 -17.02 14.54 22.71
C TRP A 13 -16.95 14.27 21.21
N VAL A 14 -18.12 14.18 20.57
CA VAL A 14 -18.22 13.94 19.12
C VAL A 14 -18.22 15.28 18.35
N SER A 15 -17.17 15.52 17.56
CA SER A 15 -17.08 16.65 16.64
C SER A 15 -17.58 16.25 15.26
N ARG A 16 -18.72 16.80 14.82
CA ARG A 16 -19.27 16.53 13.48
C ARG A 16 -19.26 17.79 12.64
N ARG A 17 -18.61 17.73 11.48
CA ARG A 17 -18.65 18.82 10.49
C ARG A 17 -19.19 18.32 9.16
N PHE A 18 -20.20 19.03 8.67
CA PHE A 18 -20.86 18.77 7.40
C PHE A 18 -20.72 19.99 6.49
N SER A 19 -20.35 19.78 5.23
CA SER A 19 -20.35 20.82 4.21
C SER A 19 -20.90 20.26 2.90
N THR A 20 -21.81 20.99 2.25
CA THR A 20 -22.41 20.57 0.98
C THR A 20 -21.65 21.13 -0.22
N GLN A 21 -21.22 22.39 -0.18
CA GLN A 21 -20.45 23.00 -1.26
C GLN A 21 -19.55 24.10 -0.70
N ALA A 22 -18.24 24.04 -0.97
CA ALA A 22 -17.28 25.08 -0.62
C ALA A 22 -16.02 24.95 -1.48
N GLU A 23 -15.49 26.03 -2.05
CA GLU A 23 -14.20 25.96 -2.77
C GLU A 23 -13.09 25.44 -1.86
N GLN A 24 -13.01 25.95 -0.62
CA GLN A 24 -12.03 25.51 0.37
C GLN A 24 -12.70 25.14 1.69
N ARG A 25 -12.28 24.01 2.24
CA ARG A 25 -12.70 23.54 3.55
C ARG A 25 -11.49 23.25 4.43
N ARG A 26 -11.47 23.88 5.60
CA ARG A 26 -10.47 23.61 6.64
C ARG A 26 -11.16 23.18 7.92
N VAL A 27 -10.79 22.01 8.41
CA VAL A 27 -11.26 21.42 9.65
C VAL A 27 -10.05 21.33 10.57
N LEU A 28 -10.05 22.10 11.65
CA LEU A 28 -9.11 21.97 12.76
C LEU A 28 -9.84 21.49 14.01
N SER A 29 -9.39 20.40 14.61
CA SER A 29 -9.94 19.83 15.84
C SER A 29 -8.82 19.46 16.81
N THR A 30 -9.06 19.69 18.10
CA THR A 30 -8.13 19.38 19.19
C THR A 30 -8.88 18.61 20.27
N GLN A 31 -8.49 17.36 20.52
CA GLN A 31 -9.05 16.48 21.56
C GLN A 31 -10.55 16.11 21.45
N PRO A 32 -11.12 15.78 20.27
CA PRO A 32 -12.41 15.09 20.22
C PRO A 32 -12.24 13.60 20.57
N GLU A 33 -13.21 12.96 21.20
CA GLU A 33 -13.21 11.49 21.28
C GLU A 33 -13.51 10.89 19.90
N GLN A 34 -14.43 11.51 19.15
CA GLN A 34 -14.76 11.10 17.79
C GLN A 34 -14.84 12.31 16.86
N GLU A 35 -14.19 12.23 15.70
CA GLU A 35 -14.29 13.25 14.65
C GLU A 35 -14.90 12.68 13.36
N ILE A 36 -15.98 13.30 12.90
CA ILE A 36 -16.65 12.94 11.64
C ILE A 36 -16.70 14.17 10.74
N VAL A 37 -16.08 14.05 9.58
CA VAL A 37 -15.94 15.11 8.60
C VAL A 37 -16.59 14.63 7.30
N LEU A 38 -17.75 15.19 6.96
CA LEU A 38 -18.43 14.91 5.69
C LEU A 38 -18.38 16.13 4.76
N SER A 39 -17.83 15.94 3.57
CA SER A 39 -17.82 16.92 2.47
C SER A 39 -18.55 16.36 1.26
N ALA A 40 -19.45 17.16 0.66
CA ALA A 40 -20.07 16.76 -0.59
C ALA A 40 -19.33 17.28 -1.83
N GLN A 41 -19.05 18.59 -1.91
CA GLN A 41 -18.31 19.21 -3.02
C GLN A 41 -17.30 20.25 -2.51
N THR A 42 -16.02 19.98 -2.70
CA THR A 42 -14.90 20.85 -2.35
C THR A 42 -13.81 20.83 -3.41
N GLU A 43 -13.13 21.95 -3.67
CA GLU A 43 -11.91 21.89 -4.50
C GLU A 43 -10.73 21.47 -3.62
N GLN A 44 -10.61 22.08 -2.43
CA GLN A 44 -9.56 21.77 -1.46
C GLN A 44 -10.14 21.47 -0.08
N GLU A 45 -9.79 20.30 0.47
CA GLU A 45 -10.14 19.89 1.82
C GLU A 45 -8.87 19.62 2.65
N ILE A 46 -8.73 20.36 3.75
CA ILE A 46 -7.65 20.14 4.73
C ILE A 46 -8.30 19.80 6.07
N VAL A 47 -8.00 18.61 6.57
CA VAL A 47 -8.44 18.14 7.89
C VAL A 47 -7.20 17.93 8.76
N LEU A 48 -7.15 18.64 9.87
CA LEU A 48 -6.09 18.66 10.85
C LEU A 48 -6.67 18.29 12.21
N SER A 49 -6.22 17.18 12.77
CA SER A 49 -6.71 16.67 14.05
C SER A 49 -5.56 16.23 14.94
N THR A 50 -5.61 16.61 16.21
CA THR A 50 -4.66 16.15 17.23
C THR A 50 -5.41 15.44 18.37
N GLN A 51 -4.98 14.22 18.71
CA GLN A 51 -5.44 13.43 19.85
C GLN A 51 -6.93 13.07 19.78
N ALA A 52 -7.34 12.33 18.75
CA ALA A 52 -8.73 11.91 18.55
C ALA A 52 -8.86 10.40 18.52
N GLU A 53 -9.58 9.75 19.45
CA GLU A 53 -9.63 8.28 19.49
C GLU A 53 -10.09 7.68 18.16
N GLN A 54 -11.15 8.24 17.55
CA GLN A 54 -11.64 7.78 16.24
C GLN A 54 -11.85 8.94 15.28
N ARG A 55 -11.39 8.77 14.04
CA ARG A 55 -11.59 9.74 12.97
C ARG A 55 -12.14 9.12 11.71
N ARG A 56 -13.13 9.80 11.13
CA ARG A 56 -13.77 9.43 9.86
C ARG A 56 -13.87 10.65 8.96
N VAL A 57 -13.16 10.62 7.85
CA VAL A 57 -13.25 11.65 6.81
C VAL A 57 -13.87 11.03 5.57
N LEU A 58 -15.04 11.53 5.18
CA LEU A 58 -15.75 11.10 3.99
C LEU A 58 -15.91 12.31 3.07
N SER A 59 -15.37 12.21 1.86
CA SER A 59 -15.52 13.24 0.84
C SER A 59 -16.08 12.62 -0.43
N THR A 60 -17.22 13.13 -0.90
CA THR A 60 -17.77 12.65 -2.17
C THR A 60 -17.12 13.29 -3.36
N GLN A 61 -16.81 14.60 -3.36
CA GLN A 61 -16.17 15.30 -4.47
C GLN A 61 -15.12 16.28 -3.94
N ALA A 62 -13.86 15.86 -3.94
CA ALA A 62 -12.70 16.68 -3.59
C ALA A 62 -11.62 16.55 -4.66
N GLU A 63 -11.20 17.66 -5.27
CA GLU A 63 -10.07 17.62 -6.21
C GLU A 63 -8.73 17.42 -5.49
N GLN A 64 -8.59 18.02 -4.30
CA GLN A 64 -7.42 17.86 -3.45
C GLN A 64 -7.84 17.68 -1.99
N ARG A 65 -7.36 16.60 -1.37
CA ARG A 65 -7.56 16.30 0.04
C ARG A 65 -6.23 16.13 0.75
N ARG A 66 -6.14 16.75 1.92
CA ARG A 66 -5.03 16.57 2.86
C ARG A 66 -5.57 16.28 4.24
N VAL A 67 -5.21 15.13 4.76
CA VAL A 67 -5.67 14.58 6.02
C VAL A 67 -4.42 14.40 6.86
N LEU A 68 -4.30 15.21 7.93
CA LEU A 68 -3.15 15.18 8.81
C LEU A 68 -3.59 14.89 10.24
N SER A 69 -3.08 13.79 10.77
CA SER A 69 -3.47 13.25 12.06
C SER A 69 -2.26 13.03 12.96
N THR A 70 -2.40 13.44 14.22
CA THR A 70 -1.43 13.08 15.26
C THR A 70 -2.17 12.40 16.40
N GLN A 71 -1.83 11.14 16.67
CA GLN A 71 -2.39 10.33 17.76
C GLN A 71 -3.88 9.96 17.68
N PRO A 72 -4.41 9.46 16.54
CA PRO A 72 -5.68 8.74 16.58
C PRO A 72 -5.49 7.26 16.98
N GLU A 73 -6.48 6.63 17.61
CA GLU A 73 -6.44 5.15 17.71
C GLU A 73 -6.85 4.55 16.36
N GLN A 74 -7.88 5.12 15.71
CA GLN A 74 -8.40 4.65 14.43
C GLN A 74 -8.66 5.80 13.46
N GLU A 75 -8.20 5.64 12.22
CA GLU A 75 -8.42 6.58 11.13
C GLU A 75 -9.05 5.87 9.93
N ILE A 76 -10.17 6.42 9.44
CA ILE A 76 -10.83 5.96 8.22
C ILE A 76 -11.01 7.15 7.29
N VAL A 77 -10.46 7.03 6.08
CA VAL A 77 -10.55 8.05 5.04
C VAL A 77 -11.18 7.44 3.80
N LEU A 78 -12.26 8.05 3.28
CA LEU A 78 -12.99 7.55 2.11
C LEU A 78 -13.15 8.65 1.05
N SER A 79 -12.70 8.37 -0.17
CA SER A 79 -12.80 9.21 -1.37
C SER A 79 -13.66 8.56 -2.46
N ILE A 80 -14.62 9.31 -3.02
CA ILE A 80 -15.60 8.79 -4.00
C ILE A 80 -15.51 9.46 -5.39
N GLN A 81 -14.67 10.47 -5.59
CA GLN A 81 -14.50 11.16 -6.88
C GLN A 81 -13.02 11.41 -7.14
N PRO A 82 -12.65 11.64 -8.41
CA PRO A 82 -11.26 11.79 -8.79
C PRO A 82 -10.61 12.99 -8.11
N GLY A 83 -9.35 12.82 -7.73
CA GLY A 83 -8.59 13.84 -7.03
C GLY A 83 -7.21 13.36 -6.57
N GLN A 84 -6.51 14.26 -5.89
CA GLN A 84 -5.28 13.97 -5.17
C GLN A 84 -5.59 13.82 -3.68
N GLU A 85 -5.18 12.71 -3.10
CA GLU A 85 -5.31 12.41 -1.70
C GLU A 85 -3.94 12.25 -1.05
N ILE A 86 -3.74 12.98 0.06
CA ILE A 86 -2.59 12.80 0.92
C ILE A 86 -3.09 12.56 2.33
N VAL A 87 -2.79 11.37 2.86
CA VAL A 87 -3.01 11.01 4.26
C VAL A 87 -1.65 10.91 4.94
N LEU A 88 -1.50 11.60 6.07
CA LEU A 88 -0.31 11.54 6.90
C LEU A 88 -0.72 11.32 8.34
N SER A 89 -0.24 10.21 8.89
CA SER A 89 -0.58 9.69 10.21
C SER A 89 0.68 9.38 11.00
N THR A 90 0.79 9.93 12.22
CA THR A 90 2.02 9.77 13.01
C THR A 90 1.98 8.74 14.12
N GLN A 91 0.80 8.47 14.69
CA GLN A 91 0.62 7.57 15.85
C GLN A 91 -0.76 6.94 15.79
N THR A 92 -0.99 6.05 14.83
CA THR A 92 -2.30 5.47 14.55
C THR A 92 -2.26 3.98 14.80
N GLU A 93 -3.16 3.39 15.59
CA GLU A 93 -3.15 1.93 15.74
C GLU A 93 -3.70 1.25 14.49
N GLN A 94 -4.73 1.82 13.88
CA GLN A 94 -5.35 1.31 12.65
C GLN A 94 -5.69 2.42 11.67
N GLU A 95 -5.17 2.32 10.46
CA GLU A 95 -5.46 3.22 9.36
C GLU A 95 -6.12 2.46 8.21
N ILE A 96 -7.23 3.01 7.71
CA ILE A 96 -7.92 2.48 6.54
C ILE A 96 -8.18 3.61 5.56
N VAL A 97 -7.56 3.53 4.39
CA VAL A 97 -7.78 4.48 3.29
C VAL A 97 -8.47 3.74 2.14
N LEU A 98 -9.58 4.31 1.68
CA LEU A 98 -10.35 3.78 0.55
C LEU A 98 -10.54 4.85 -0.51
N SER A 99 -10.07 4.56 -1.71
CA SER A 99 -10.27 5.40 -2.88
C SER A 99 -10.97 4.63 -4.00
N THR A 100 -12.07 5.21 -4.50
CA THR A 100 -12.97 4.52 -5.44
C THR A 100 -13.00 5.10 -6.84
N GLN A 101 -12.15 6.09 -7.15
CA GLN A 101 -12.14 6.80 -8.44
C GLN A 101 -10.71 7.21 -8.84
N PRO A 102 -10.48 7.56 -10.12
CA PRO A 102 -9.14 7.79 -10.63
C PRO A 102 -8.40 8.91 -9.90
N GLY A 103 -7.14 8.73 -9.53
CA GLY A 103 -6.47 9.74 -8.73
C GLY A 103 -5.01 9.45 -8.41
N GLN A 104 -4.45 10.33 -7.60
CA GLN A 104 -3.16 10.09 -6.93
C GLN A 104 -3.43 9.96 -5.45
N GLU A 105 -2.96 8.87 -4.86
CA GLU A 105 -3.07 8.59 -3.44
C GLU A 105 -1.67 8.44 -2.85
N ILE A 106 -1.41 9.19 -1.78
CA ILE A 106 -0.17 9.09 -1.03
C ILE A 106 -0.54 8.89 0.43
N VAL A 107 -0.20 7.72 0.97
CA VAL A 107 -0.40 7.39 2.38
C VAL A 107 0.97 7.30 3.05
N LEU A 108 1.13 8.04 4.14
CA LEU A 108 2.35 8.06 4.93
C LEU A 108 2.02 7.76 6.39
N SER A 109 2.53 6.63 6.87
CA SER A 109 2.32 6.18 8.25
C SER A 109 3.63 6.07 9.00
N THR A 110 3.72 6.78 10.13
CA THR A 110 4.94 6.77 10.95
C THR A 110 4.89 5.98 12.23
N GLN A 111 3.74 5.50 12.72
CA GLN A 111 3.66 4.49 13.78
C GLN A 111 2.36 3.69 13.66
N PRO A 112 2.11 2.97 12.54
CA PRO A 112 0.92 2.15 12.40
C PRO A 112 1.03 0.86 13.24
N GLY A 113 -0.07 0.41 13.83
CA GLY A 113 -0.22 -1.01 14.19
C GLY A 113 -0.62 -1.84 12.97
N GLN A 114 -1.63 -1.35 12.23
CA GLN A 114 -2.14 -1.91 10.98
C GLN A 114 -2.52 -0.80 10.00
N GLU A 115 -2.14 -0.95 8.74
CA GLU A 115 -2.50 -0.07 7.63
C GLU A 115 -3.15 -0.87 6.51
N ILE A 116 -4.25 -0.36 5.99
CA ILE A 116 -5.02 -0.96 4.91
C ILE A 116 -5.32 0.12 3.88
N VAL A 117 -4.78 -0.03 2.67
CA VAL A 117 -5.05 0.86 1.54
C VAL A 117 -5.77 0.08 0.43
N LEU A 118 -6.93 0.60 0.00
CA LEU A 118 -7.74 0.00 -1.06
C LEU A 118 -7.99 1.03 -2.16
N SER A 119 -7.44 0.75 -3.35
CA SER A 119 -7.69 1.49 -4.57
C SER A 119 -8.41 0.63 -5.61
N THR A 120 -9.48 1.18 -6.21
CA THR A 120 -10.32 0.41 -7.14
C THR A 120 -10.38 0.94 -8.57
N GLN A 121 -9.64 2.00 -8.90
CA GLN A 121 -9.71 2.68 -10.20
C GLN A 121 -8.33 3.21 -10.62
N PRO A 122 -8.13 3.60 -11.90
CA PRO A 122 -6.82 3.89 -12.45
C PRO A 122 -6.13 5.06 -11.75
N GLY A 123 -4.86 4.93 -11.39
CA GLY A 123 -4.19 5.96 -10.60
C GLY A 123 -2.72 5.73 -10.30
N GLN A 124 -2.18 6.59 -9.45
CA GLN A 124 -0.89 6.37 -8.80
C GLN A 124 -1.13 6.21 -7.31
N GLU A 125 -0.64 5.12 -6.76
CA GLU A 125 -0.70 4.82 -5.33
C GLU A 125 0.72 4.73 -4.79
N ILE A 126 0.98 5.48 -3.72
CA ILE A 126 2.25 5.44 -3.03
C ILE A 126 1.97 5.26 -1.54
N VAL A 127 2.42 4.13 -1.00
CA VAL A 127 2.29 3.81 0.42
C VAL A 127 3.68 3.78 1.04
N LEU A 128 3.85 4.50 2.15
CA LEU A 128 5.11 4.58 2.88
C LEU A 128 4.91 4.29 4.36
N SER A 129 5.46 3.16 4.80
CA SER A 129 5.47 2.72 6.19
C SER A 129 6.87 2.83 6.80
N THR A 130 6.94 3.53 7.94
CA THR A 130 8.23 3.82 8.60
C THR A 130 8.39 3.24 10.00
N GLN A 131 7.46 2.38 10.46
CA GLN A 131 7.51 1.69 11.75
C GLN A 131 6.92 0.28 11.69
N PRO A 132 7.18 -0.57 12.70
CA PRO A 132 6.73 -1.95 12.67
C PRO A 132 5.21 -2.08 12.65
N GLY A 133 4.67 -2.94 11.79
CA GLY A 133 3.23 -3.11 11.67
C GLY A 133 2.83 -4.16 10.63
N GLN A 134 1.54 -4.21 10.35
CA GLN A 134 0.98 -4.92 9.21
C GLN A 134 0.52 -3.91 8.16
N GLU A 135 0.92 -4.11 6.92
CA GLU A 135 0.51 -3.30 5.78
C GLU A 135 -0.18 -4.18 4.75
N ILE A 136 -1.34 -3.74 4.29
CA ILE A 136 -2.12 -4.42 3.28
C ILE A 136 -2.51 -3.41 2.21
N VAL A 137 -1.99 -3.59 1.01
CA VAL A 137 -2.28 -2.76 -0.16
C VAL A 137 -3.05 -3.58 -1.19
N LEU A 138 -4.21 -3.09 -1.61
CA LEU A 138 -5.07 -3.73 -2.61
C LEU A 138 -5.36 -2.75 -3.74
N SER A 139 -4.86 -3.06 -4.93
CA SER A 139 -5.15 -2.33 -6.16
C SER A 139 -5.78 -3.23 -7.22
N THR A 140 -6.76 -2.72 -7.95
CA THR A 140 -7.54 -3.56 -8.91
C THR A 140 -7.58 -3.05 -10.35
N GLN A 141 -6.87 -1.97 -10.70
CA GLN A 141 -6.99 -1.29 -12.00
C GLN A 141 -5.68 -0.64 -12.50
N PRO A 142 -5.58 -0.30 -13.81
CA PRO A 142 -4.33 0.15 -14.42
C PRO A 142 -3.76 1.42 -13.79
N GLY A 143 -2.52 1.34 -13.36
CA GLY A 143 -1.87 2.42 -12.62
C GLY A 143 -0.43 2.09 -12.25
N GLN A 144 0.16 2.98 -11.47
CA GLN A 144 1.45 2.75 -10.82
C GLN A 144 1.21 2.53 -9.34
N GLU A 145 1.76 1.46 -8.80
CA GLU A 145 1.74 1.15 -7.38
C GLU A 145 3.17 1.11 -6.86
N ILE A 146 3.42 1.86 -5.79
CA ILE A 146 4.72 1.91 -5.14
C ILE A 146 4.51 1.72 -3.64
N VAL A 147 5.01 0.62 -3.11
CA VAL A 147 4.96 0.29 -1.69
C VAL A 147 6.38 0.33 -1.14
N LEU A 148 6.58 1.10 -0.06
CA LEU A 148 7.87 1.19 0.62
C LEU A 148 7.72 0.91 2.11
N SER A 149 8.32 -0.19 2.56
CA SER A 149 8.41 -0.56 3.97
C SER A 149 9.86 -0.49 4.47
N THR A 150 10.05 0.28 5.55
CA THR A 150 11.40 0.52 6.12
C THR A 150 11.63 -0.08 7.49
N GLN A 151 10.69 -0.85 8.04
CA GLN A 151 10.78 -1.42 9.39
C GLN A 151 10.17 -2.84 9.45
N PRO A 152 10.49 -3.62 10.51
CA PRO A 152 10.03 -5.00 10.61
C PRO A 152 8.51 -5.16 10.59
N GLY A 153 7.95 -6.09 9.80
CA GLY A 153 6.49 -6.19 9.70
C GLY A 153 5.99 -7.33 8.82
N GLN A 154 4.68 -7.29 8.57
CA GLN A 154 4.07 -8.09 7.51
C GLN A 154 3.55 -7.14 6.43
N GLU A 155 3.92 -7.38 5.19
CA GLU A 155 3.51 -6.60 4.04
C GLU A 155 2.81 -7.53 3.05
N ILE A 156 1.60 -7.16 2.66
CA ILE A 156 0.80 -7.89 1.69
C ILE A 156 0.38 -6.92 0.60
N VAL A 157 0.88 -7.13 -0.61
CA VAL A 157 0.53 -6.36 -1.80
C VAL A 157 -0.27 -7.24 -2.75
N LEU A 158 -1.44 -6.75 -3.15
CA LEU A 158 -2.40 -7.47 -4.00
C LEU A 158 -2.81 -6.58 -5.17
N SER A 159 -2.28 -6.90 -6.34
CA SER A 159 -2.38 -6.03 -7.51
C SER A 159 -3.01 -6.76 -8.69
N ALA A 160 -4.04 -6.15 -9.29
CA ALA A 160 -4.62 -6.64 -10.52
C ALA A 160 -4.53 -5.60 -11.64
N GLN A 161 -3.85 -5.98 -12.71
CA GLN A 161 -3.62 -5.23 -13.94
C GLN A 161 -2.84 -3.91 -13.79
N PRO A 162 -1.79 -3.79 -12.95
CA PRO A 162 -1.01 -2.56 -12.87
C PRO A 162 -0.18 -2.37 -14.15
N GLU A 163 0.06 -1.11 -14.53
CA GLU A 163 1.09 -0.82 -15.55
C GLU A 163 2.49 -0.98 -14.95
N GLN A 164 2.64 -0.65 -13.67
CA GLN A 164 3.90 -0.79 -12.96
C GLN A 164 3.64 -1.03 -11.47
N GLU A 165 4.31 -2.04 -10.93
CA GLU A 165 4.31 -2.36 -9.50
C GLU A 165 5.74 -2.38 -8.99
N ILE A 166 5.98 -1.64 -7.90
CA ILE A 166 7.28 -1.57 -7.23
C ILE A 166 7.06 -1.79 -5.75
N VAL A 167 7.62 -2.88 -5.22
CA VAL A 167 7.60 -3.20 -3.80
C VAL A 167 9.04 -3.17 -3.26
N LEU A 168 9.24 -2.40 -2.19
CA LEU A 168 10.55 -2.18 -1.58
C LEU A 168 10.50 -2.45 -0.07
N SER A 169 11.13 -3.55 0.36
CA SER A 169 11.22 -3.91 1.77
C SER A 169 12.67 -3.96 2.26
N THR A 170 12.97 -3.24 3.34
CA THR A 170 14.37 -3.09 3.80
C THR A 170 14.70 -3.75 5.14
N GLN A 171 13.73 -4.36 5.83
CA GLN A 171 13.91 -4.87 7.20
C GLN A 171 13.24 -6.24 7.41
N PRO A 172 13.57 -6.98 8.50
CA PRO A 172 13.04 -8.31 8.76
C PRO A 172 11.52 -8.38 8.86
N GLY A 173 10.91 -9.20 8.02
CA GLY A 173 9.46 -9.34 7.96
C GLY A 173 8.98 -10.51 7.12
N GLN A 174 7.68 -10.56 6.91
CA GLN A 174 7.07 -11.38 5.87
C GLN A 174 6.56 -10.46 4.78
N GLU A 175 6.99 -10.70 3.55
CA GLU A 175 6.56 -9.98 2.37
C GLU A 175 5.83 -10.95 1.44
N ILE A 176 4.61 -10.57 1.04
CA ILE A 176 3.80 -11.34 0.10
C ILE A 176 3.32 -10.39 -0.98
N VAL A 177 3.78 -10.61 -2.21
CA VAL A 177 3.34 -9.88 -3.40
C VAL A 177 2.56 -10.84 -4.28
N LEU A 178 1.30 -10.49 -4.60
CA LEU A 178 0.51 -11.21 -5.60
C LEU A 178 0.03 -10.27 -6.69
N SER A 179 0.49 -10.57 -7.90
CA SER A 179 0.36 -9.68 -9.05
C SER A 179 -0.29 -10.42 -10.22
N ALA A 180 -1.40 -9.90 -10.72
CA ALA A 180 -2.12 -10.46 -11.85
C ALA A 180 -2.10 -9.50 -13.03
N GLN A 181 -1.44 -9.91 -14.12
CA GLN A 181 -1.29 -9.17 -15.37
C GLN A 181 -0.54 -7.81 -15.26
N PRO A 182 0.55 -7.69 -14.49
CA PRO A 182 1.36 -6.48 -14.51
C PRO A 182 2.12 -6.36 -15.84
N VAL A 183 2.30 -5.14 -16.36
CA VAL A 183 3.25 -4.92 -17.46
C VAL A 183 4.69 -5.04 -16.93
N GLN A 184 4.97 -4.39 -15.80
CA GLN A 184 6.25 -4.47 -15.12
C GLN A 184 6.08 -4.62 -13.61
N GLU A 185 6.81 -5.58 -13.04
CA GLU A 185 6.85 -5.86 -11.61
C GLU A 185 8.30 -5.87 -11.13
N ILE A 186 8.55 -5.13 -10.04
CA ILE A 186 9.86 -5.04 -9.40
C ILE A 186 9.68 -5.24 -7.89
N VAL A 187 10.26 -6.31 -7.36
CA VAL A 187 10.31 -6.60 -5.92
C VAL A 187 11.76 -6.54 -5.46
N LEU A 188 12.08 -5.65 -4.53
CA LEU A 188 13.43 -5.56 -3.94
C LEU A 188 13.36 -5.72 -2.41
N SER A 189 14.02 -6.75 -1.92
CA SER A 189 13.94 -7.14 -0.50
C SER A 189 15.32 -7.37 0.09
N THR A 190 15.73 -6.53 1.04
CA THR A 190 17.12 -6.60 1.53
C THR A 190 17.31 -7.56 2.69
N GLN A 191 16.38 -7.60 3.65
CA GLN A 191 16.51 -8.44 4.85
C GLN A 191 15.20 -9.11 5.30
N PRO A 192 14.31 -9.60 4.42
CA PRO A 192 13.08 -10.24 4.87
C PRO A 192 13.38 -11.55 5.62
N GLY A 193 12.50 -11.94 6.54
CA GLY A 193 12.50 -13.31 7.07
C GLY A 193 11.99 -14.26 6.00
N GLN A 194 10.84 -13.94 5.40
CA GLN A 194 10.24 -14.71 4.31
C GLN A 194 9.73 -13.78 3.21
N GLU A 195 9.99 -14.14 1.96
CA GLU A 195 9.54 -13.43 0.77
C GLU A 195 8.79 -14.41 -0.15
N ILE A 196 7.60 -14.01 -0.58
CA ILE A 196 6.78 -14.78 -1.53
C ILE A 196 6.29 -13.83 -2.62
N VAL A 197 6.70 -14.11 -3.85
CA VAL A 197 6.26 -13.38 -5.05
C VAL A 197 5.48 -14.34 -5.94
N LEU A 198 4.23 -13.99 -6.25
CA LEU A 198 3.34 -14.76 -7.13
C LEU A 198 2.84 -13.90 -8.27
N SER A 199 3.25 -14.25 -9.48
CA SER A 199 3.09 -13.41 -10.65
C SER A 199 2.40 -14.18 -11.77
N ALA A 200 1.33 -13.61 -12.32
CA ALA A 200 0.58 -14.21 -13.42
C ALA A 200 0.52 -13.28 -14.63
N GLN A 201 1.00 -13.74 -15.80
CA GLN A 201 0.92 -13.01 -17.07
C GLN A 201 1.68 -11.67 -17.06
N THR A 202 2.90 -11.68 -16.54
CA THR A 202 3.77 -10.51 -16.44
C THR A 202 4.64 -10.36 -17.69
N GLU A 203 4.78 -9.16 -18.26
CA GLU A 203 5.74 -8.98 -19.39
C GLU A 203 7.19 -8.95 -18.90
N GLN A 204 7.46 -8.26 -17.79
CA GLN A 204 8.78 -8.16 -17.16
C GLN A 204 8.67 -8.24 -15.64
N GLU A 205 9.37 -9.20 -15.06
CA GLU A 205 9.44 -9.44 -13.62
C GLU A 205 10.89 -9.43 -13.17
N ILE A 206 11.15 -8.67 -12.10
CA ILE A 206 12.47 -8.59 -11.49
C ILE A 206 12.33 -8.73 -9.98
N VAL A 207 12.92 -9.78 -9.43
CA VAL A 207 13.01 -10.04 -7.99
C VAL A 207 14.48 -9.97 -7.55
N LEU A 208 14.78 -9.13 -6.56
CA LEU A 208 16.12 -9.03 -5.98
C LEU A 208 16.08 -9.17 -4.46
N SER A 209 16.77 -10.19 -3.97
CA SER A 209 16.67 -10.60 -2.57
C SER A 209 18.07 -10.80 -1.96
N THR A 210 18.43 -10.04 -0.92
CA THR A 210 19.83 -10.10 -0.43
C THR A 210 20.06 -11.01 0.77
N GLN A 211 19.18 -11.00 1.78
CA GLN A 211 19.33 -11.78 3.02
C GLN A 211 17.97 -12.31 3.48
N THR A 212 17.55 -13.45 2.93
CA THR A 212 16.23 -14.05 3.19
C THR A 212 16.40 -15.38 3.90
N GLU A 213 15.53 -15.75 4.84
CA GLU A 213 15.52 -17.15 5.33
C GLU A 213 14.86 -18.07 4.30
N GLN A 214 13.79 -17.58 3.66
CA GLN A 214 13.05 -18.27 2.61
C GLN A 214 12.61 -17.28 1.52
N GLU A 215 12.82 -17.66 0.28
CA GLU A 215 12.37 -16.95 -0.92
C GLU A 215 11.62 -17.92 -1.82
N ILE A 216 10.42 -17.51 -2.25
CA ILE A 216 9.58 -18.27 -3.16
C ILE A 216 9.11 -17.35 -4.27
N VAL A 217 9.53 -17.63 -5.50
CA VAL A 217 9.09 -16.94 -6.72
C VAL A 217 8.31 -17.91 -7.60
N LEU A 218 7.08 -17.54 -7.95
CA LEU A 218 6.13 -18.37 -8.69
C LEU A 218 5.55 -17.60 -9.87
N SER A 219 5.99 -17.96 -11.08
CA SER A 219 5.71 -17.20 -12.29
C SER A 219 4.94 -18.05 -13.30
N ALA A 220 3.68 -17.69 -13.56
CA ALA A 220 2.82 -18.54 -14.40
C ALA A 220 3.08 -18.35 -15.90
N GLN A 221 3.23 -17.11 -16.37
CA GLN A 221 3.41 -16.76 -17.78
C GLN A 221 4.29 -15.50 -17.95
N PRO A 222 5.57 -15.53 -17.54
CA PRO A 222 6.45 -14.38 -17.69
C PRO A 222 6.91 -14.21 -19.15
N GLY A 223 7.03 -12.96 -19.61
CA GLY A 223 7.78 -12.64 -20.83
C GLY A 223 9.29 -12.72 -20.57
N GLN A 224 9.76 -11.96 -19.59
CA GLN A 224 11.10 -11.99 -19.04
C GLN A 224 11.04 -12.01 -17.51
N GLU A 225 11.82 -12.90 -16.90
CA GLU A 225 11.93 -13.07 -15.45
C GLU A 225 13.41 -13.06 -15.04
N ILE A 226 13.72 -12.24 -14.04
CA ILE A 226 15.06 -12.14 -13.46
C ILE A 226 14.92 -12.28 -11.94
N VAL A 227 15.50 -13.33 -11.38
CA VAL A 227 15.58 -13.56 -9.94
C VAL A 227 17.05 -13.52 -9.52
N LEU A 228 17.40 -12.61 -8.62
CA LEU A 228 18.76 -12.43 -8.11
C LEU A 228 18.79 -12.54 -6.59
N SER A 229 19.42 -13.59 -6.08
CA SER A 229 19.42 -13.90 -4.65
C SER A 229 20.85 -14.04 -4.12
N THR A 230 21.21 -13.34 -3.04
CA THR A 230 22.64 -13.32 -2.60
C THR A 230 22.99 -14.13 -1.36
N GLN A 231 22.04 -14.34 -0.44
CA GLN A 231 22.22 -15.15 0.78
C GLN A 231 20.88 -15.76 1.25
N PRO A 232 20.11 -16.47 0.41
CA PRO A 232 18.89 -17.11 0.86
C PRO A 232 19.21 -18.36 1.70
N GLY A 233 18.44 -18.61 2.77
CA GLY A 233 18.45 -19.90 3.45
C GLY A 233 17.89 -20.99 2.52
N GLN A 234 16.68 -20.77 2.02
CA GLN A 234 16.02 -21.61 1.01
C GLN A 234 15.46 -20.75 -0.11
N GLU A 235 15.64 -21.20 -1.35
CA GLU A 235 15.15 -20.53 -2.55
C GLU A 235 14.37 -21.50 -3.43
N ILE A 236 13.19 -21.09 -3.88
CA ILE A 236 12.33 -21.83 -4.79
C ILE A 236 11.87 -20.90 -5.90
N VAL A 237 12.27 -21.20 -7.14
CA VAL A 237 11.82 -20.48 -8.34
C VAL A 237 11.11 -21.48 -9.26
N LEU A 238 9.82 -21.25 -9.54
CA LEU A 238 9.05 -22.09 -10.45
C LEU A 238 8.42 -21.27 -11.57
N SER A 239 8.66 -21.68 -12.82
CA SER A 239 8.08 -21.03 -14.01
C SER A 239 7.31 -22.03 -14.89
N THR A 240 6.04 -21.73 -15.20
CA THR A 240 5.13 -22.72 -15.84
C THR A 240 4.95 -22.60 -17.36
N GLN A 241 5.43 -21.52 -17.99
CA GLN A 241 5.23 -21.27 -19.43
C GLN A 241 6.48 -20.62 -20.07
N PRO A 242 6.60 -20.62 -21.42
CA PRO A 242 7.78 -20.11 -22.09
C PRO A 242 7.99 -18.60 -21.92
N GLY A 243 9.19 -18.27 -21.44
CA GLY A 243 9.76 -16.94 -21.31
C GLY A 243 11.29 -17.04 -21.25
N GLN A 244 11.95 -15.89 -21.09
CA GLN A 244 13.37 -15.84 -20.73
C GLN A 244 13.51 -15.79 -19.21
N GLU A 245 14.24 -16.74 -18.64
CA GLU A 245 14.43 -16.84 -17.20
C GLU A 245 15.92 -16.79 -16.86
N ILE A 246 16.28 -15.90 -15.94
CA ILE A 246 17.63 -15.77 -15.39
C ILE A 246 17.51 -15.88 -13.87
N VAL A 247 18.12 -16.92 -13.30
CA VAL A 247 18.20 -17.12 -11.85
C VAL A 247 19.67 -17.09 -11.45
N LEU A 248 20.04 -16.18 -10.56
CA LEU A 248 21.41 -16.06 -10.05
C LEU A 248 21.38 -16.11 -8.53
N SER A 249 21.96 -17.17 -7.97
CA SER A 249 21.87 -17.45 -6.55
C SER A 249 23.27 -17.60 -5.95
N ALA A 250 23.59 -16.77 -4.96
CA ALA A 250 24.84 -16.86 -4.22
C ALA A 250 24.58 -17.35 -2.79
N GLN A 251 25.45 -18.22 -2.28
CA GLN A 251 25.50 -18.61 -0.86
C GLN A 251 24.20 -19.21 -0.28
N THR A 252 23.53 -20.07 -1.05
CA THR A 252 22.26 -20.73 -0.66
C THR A 252 22.47 -22.07 0.08
N GLU A 253 21.65 -22.39 1.09
CA GLU A 253 21.67 -23.75 1.68
C GLU A 253 20.89 -24.77 0.82
N GLN A 254 19.74 -24.36 0.27
CA GLN A 254 18.89 -25.16 -0.61
C GLN A 254 18.26 -24.31 -1.72
N GLU A 255 18.42 -24.75 -2.97
CA GLU A 255 17.90 -24.07 -4.16
C GLU A 255 17.10 -25.07 -5.01
N ILE A 256 15.90 -24.67 -5.44
CA ILE A 256 15.05 -25.44 -6.35
C ILE A 256 14.59 -24.51 -7.47
N VAL A 257 15.10 -24.74 -8.69
CA VAL A 257 14.62 -24.09 -9.92
C VAL A 257 13.90 -25.12 -10.76
N LEU A 258 12.66 -24.84 -11.16
CA LEU A 258 11.87 -25.71 -12.04
C LEU A 258 11.16 -24.91 -13.13
N SER A 259 11.61 -25.11 -14.37
CA SER A 259 11.04 -24.44 -15.54
C SER A 259 10.46 -25.48 -16.49
N THR A 260 9.17 -25.38 -16.83
CA THR A 260 8.48 -26.45 -17.58
C THR A 260 8.53 -26.28 -19.11
N GLN A 261 9.07 -25.17 -19.63
CA GLN A 261 9.27 -24.92 -21.07
C GLN A 261 10.05 -23.59 -21.35
N THR A 262 11.33 -23.47 -21.02
CA THR A 262 12.13 -22.24 -21.27
C THR A 262 12.70 -22.17 -22.70
N GLU A 263 12.74 -20.98 -23.31
CA GLU A 263 13.54 -20.75 -24.53
C GLU A 263 15.03 -20.62 -24.19
N GLN A 264 15.35 -20.03 -23.03
CA GLN A 264 16.67 -19.93 -22.43
C GLN A 264 16.54 -19.93 -20.90
N GLU A 265 17.32 -20.77 -20.24
CA GLU A 265 17.44 -20.88 -18.77
C GLU A 265 18.92 -20.73 -18.43
N ILE A 266 19.25 -19.74 -17.62
CA ILE A 266 20.61 -19.53 -17.12
C ILE A 266 20.53 -19.53 -15.60
N VAL A 267 20.99 -20.62 -14.99
CA VAL A 267 21.21 -20.76 -13.55
C VAL A 267 22.72 -20.76 -13.33
N LEU A 268 23.25 -19.84 -12.52
CA LEU A 268 24.68 -19.76 -12.14
C LEU A 268 24.84 -19.72 -10.62
#